data_AF-A0A350XWS1-F1
#
_entry.id   AF-A0A350XWS1-F1
#
_cell.length_a   1.000
_cell.length_b   1.000
_cell.length_c   1.000
_cell.angle_alpha   90.00
_cell.angle_beta   90.00
_cell.angle_gamma   90.00
#
_symmetry.space_group_name_H-M   'P 1'
#
loop_
_entity.id
_entity.type
_entity.pdbx_description
1 polymer ?
#
loop_
_entity_poly.entity_id
_entity_poly.type
_entity_poly.pdbx_seq_one_letter_code
_entity_poly.pdbx_strand_id
1 'polypeptide(L)' 'AALTIAGLCAEGCTTVENINFIDRGYESLEKSLDYIGAKIKRID' A
#
# COMPACT_ATOMS: atom_id res chain seq x y z
N ALA A 1 2.83 -6.82 0.22
CA ALA A 1 3.59 -6.01 -0.76
C ALA A 1 3.04 -6.16 -2.19
N ALA A 2 2.98 -7.37 -2.77
CA ALA A 2 2.53 -7.56 -4.17
C ALA A 2 1.14 -6.99 -4.47
N LEU A 3 0.14 -7.23 -3.60
CA LEU A 3 -1.21 -6.67 -3.73
C LEU A 3 -1.23 -5.13 -3.72
N THR A 4 -0.36 -4.49 -2.93
CA THR A 4 -0.25 -3.03 -2.87
C THR A 4 0.20 -2.47 -4.22
N ILE A 5 1.18 -3.10 -4.86
CA ILE A 5 1.65 -2.67 -6.19
C ILE A 5 0.59 -2.95 -7.26
N ALA A 6 -0.08 -4.10 -7.20
CA ALA A 6 -1.19 -4.41 -8.10
C ALA A 6 -2.32 -3.37 -7.98
N GLY A 7 -2.64 -2.94 -6.76
CA GLY A 7 -3.63 -1.88 -6.51
C GLY A 7 -3.21 -0.50 -7.01
N LEU A 8 -1.91 -0.18 -7.01
CA LEU A 8 -1.38 1.05 -7.59
C LEU A 8 -1.43 1.05 -9.13
N CYS A 9 -1.38 -0.12 -9.77
CA CYS A 9 -1.53 -0.27 -11.21
C CYS A 9 -2.99 -0.39 -11.67
N ALA A 10 -3.91 -0.67 -10.75
CA ALA A 10 -5.33 -0.82 -11.06
C ALA A 10 -5.98 0.55 -11.36
N GLU A 11 -6.93 0.57 -12.29
CA GLU A 11 -7.72 1.76 -12.56
C GLU A 11 -8.75 1.98 -11.44
N GLY A 12 -8.85 3.22 -10.94
CA GLY A 12 -9.78 3.61 -9.89
C GLY A 12 -9.18 3.53 -8.48
N CYS A 13 -9.96 3.02 -7.53
CA CYS A 13 -9.56 2.91 -6.12
C CYS A 13 -9.53 1.45 -5.70
N THR A 14 -8.40 1.01 -5.15
CA THR A 14 -8.23 -0.35 -4.60
C THR A 14 -8.07 -0.27 -3.09
N THR A 15 -8.89 -1.01 -2.36
CA THR A 15 -8.74 -1.20 -0.92
C THR A 15 -8.05 -2.54 -0.66
N VAL A 16 -6.93 -2.51 0.06
CA VAL A 16 -6.19 -3.71 0.46
C VAL A 16 -6.32 -3.89 1.96
N GLU A 17 -6.91 -5.00 2.39
CA GLU A 17 -7.11 -5.33 3.81
C GLU A 17 -5.95 -6.20 4.35
N ASN A 18 -5.92 -6.41 5.67
CA ASN A 18 -4.91 -7.25 6.33
C ASN A 18 -3.44 -6.78 6.11
N ILE A 19 -3.23 -5.46 6.01
CA ILE A 19 -1.93 -4.78 5.91
C ILE A 19 -0.94 -5.21 7.02
N ASN A 20 -1.42 -5.64 8.19
CA ASN A 20 -0.59 -6.09 9.32
C ASN A 20 0.38 -7.23 8.97
N PHE A 21 0.05 -8.10 8.00
CA PHE A 21 0.97 -9.14 7.54
C PHE A 21 2.10 -8.59 6.67
N ILE A 22 1.88 -7.44 6.03
CA ILE A 22 2.85 -6.76 5.18
C ILE A 22 3.82 -5.92 6.03
N ASP A 23 3.33 -5.32 7.12
CA ASP A 23 4.19 -4.57 8.06
C ASP A 23 5.35 -5.42 8.59
N ARG A 24 5.17 -6.74 8.70
CA ARG A 24 6.27 -7.68 9.03
C ARG A 24 7.26 -7.79 7.87
N GLY A 25 8.27 -6.92 7.88
CA GLY A 25 9.35 -6.87 6.89
C GLY A 25 9.24 -5.71 5.88
N TYR A 26 8.14 -4.96 5.90
CA TYR A 26 7.94 -3.74 5.13
C TYR A 26 7.27 -2.66 6.00
N GLU A 27 7.87 -2.40 7.15
CA GLU A 27 7.36 -1.43 8.11
C GLU A 27 7.15 -0.06 7.43
N SER A 28 5.94 0.49 7.54
CA SER A 28 5.57 1.76 6.90
C SER A 28 5.75 1.78 5.37
N LEU A 29 5.42 0.68 4.68
CA LEU A 29 5.46 0.60 3.21
C LEU A 29 4.68 1.75 2.55
N GLU A 30 3.54 2.13 3.12
CA GLU A 30 2.71 3.24 2.64
C GLU A 30 3.48 4.57 2.62
N LYS A 31 4.35 4.84 3.60
CA LYS A 31 5.16 6.07 3.63
C LYS A 31 6.25 6.06 2.57
N SER A 32 6.88 4.90 2.37
CA SER A 32 7.92 4.74 1.35
C SER A 32 7.35 4.91 -0.05
N LEU A 33 6.16 4.36 -0.30
CA LEU A 33 5.45 4.50 -1.57
C LEU A 33 4.91 5.93 -1.76
N ASP A 34 4.36 6.56 -0.72
CA ASP A 34 3.94 7.96 -0.76
C ASP A 34 5.11 8.91 -1.09
N TYR A 35 6.29 8.67 -0.51
CA TYR A 35 7.49 9.46 -0.77
C TYR A 35 7.91 9.46 -2.26
N ILE A 36 7.68 8.37 -2.98
CA ILE A 36 7.95 8.27 -4.42
C ILE A 36 6.76 8.70 -5.30
N GLY A 37 5.69 9.25 -4.69
CA GLY A 37 4.53 9.81 -5.37
C GLY A 37 3.34 8.87 -5.52
N ALA A 38 3.32 7.72 -4.84
CA ALA A 38 2.16 6.84 -4.85
C ALA A 38 1.00 7.45 -4.06
N LYS A 39 -0.22 7.46 -4.63
CA LYS A 39 -1.42 7.90 -3.92
C LYS A 39 -1.97 6.77 -3.07
N ILE A 40 -1.43 6.62 -1.87
CA ILE A 40 -1.85 5.60 -0.91
C ILE A 40 -2.16 6.23 0.44
N LYS A 41 -3.18 5.71 1.13
CA LYS A 41 -3.56 6.16 2.47
C LYS A 41 -3.92 4.95 3.33
N ARG A 42 -3.34 4.86 4.53
CA ARG A 42 -3.76 3.88 5.52
C ARG A 42 -5.05 4.36 6.18
N ILE A 43 -6.02 3.48 6.25
CA ILE A 43 -7.32 3.70 6.90
C ILE A 43 -7.36 2.70 8.06
N ASP A 44 -7.66 3.18 9.25
CA ASP A 44 -7.84 2.37 10.47
C ASP A 44 -9.25 1.79 10.51
#